data_AF-A0A1Y3BHJ3-F1
#
_entry.id   AF-A0A1Y3BHJ3-F1
#
_cell.length_a   1.000
_cell.length_b   1.000
_cell.length_c   1.000
_cell.angle_alpha   90.00
_cell.angle_beta   90.00
_cell.angle_gamma   90.00
#
_symmetry.space_group_name_H-M   'P 1'
#
loop_
_entity.id
_entity.type
_entity.pdbx_description
1 polymer ?
#
loop_
_entity_poly.entity_id
_entity_poly.type
_entity_poly.pdbx_seq_one_letter_code
_entity_poly.pdbx_strand_id
1 'polypeptide(L)' 'MLVCDTGNSTVRMIQAQIARKYPQLVMTRIVSLRDYEMLAHIDEDFVISNARIGEKNKPVVVMSPFPTDYQLEQLGKL' A
#
# COMPACT_ATOMS: atom_id res chain seq x y z
N MET A 1 -1.94 4.87 2.75
CA MET A 1 -2.45 3.70 3.52
C MET A 1 -1.91 2.41 2.92
N LEU A 2 -1.67 1.37 3.73
CA LEU A 2 -1.45 0.00 3.22
C LEU A 2 -2.67 -0.90 3.47
N VAL A 3 -3.14 -1.56 2.42
CA VAL A 3 -4.12 -2.65 2.49
C VAL A 3 -3.36 -3.97 2.34
N CYS A 4 -3.46 -4.85 3.32
CA CYS A 4 -2.76 -6.13 3.31
C CYS A 4 -3.66 -7.24 3.81
N ASP A 5 -3.91 -8.26 2.99
CA ASP A 5 -4.68 -9.46 3.39
C ASP A 5 -3.80 -10.60 3.93
N THR A 6 -2.48 -10.41 3.92
CA THR A 6 -1.50 -11.39 4.41
C THR A 6 -0.96 -11.03 5.79
N GLY A 7 -0.33 -12.01 6.46
CA GLY A 7 0.15 -11.89 7.83
C GLY A 7 1.22 -10.82 8.05
N ASN A 8 1.52 -10.57 9.34
CA ASN A 8 2.42 -9.50 9.80
C ASN A 8 3.79 -9.46 9.11
N SER A 9 4.35 -10.61 8.73
CA SER A 9 5.66 -10.67 8.06
C SER A 9 5.66 -9.92 6.72
N THR A 10 4.60 -10.06 5.93
CA THR A 10 4.46 -9.36 4.64
C THR A 10 4.35 -7.86 4.83
N VAL A 11 3.54 -7.43 5.80
CA VAL A 11 3.39 -6.01 6.15
C VAL A 11 4.74 -5.39 6.49
N ARG A 12 5.54 -6.07 7.32
CA ARG A 12 6.87 -5.60 7.71
C ARG A 12 7.83 -5.53 6.52
N MET A 13 7.77 -6.49 5.61
CA MET A 13 8.60 -6.50 4.40
C MET A 13 8.28 -5.30 3.50
N ILE A 14 6.99 -5.09 3.19
CA ILE A 14 6.52 -3.96 2.37
C ILE A 14 6.92 -2.64 3.02
N GLN A 15 6.68 -2.48 4.32
CA GLN A 15 7.07 -1.29 5.08
C GLN A 15 8.57 -1.02 4.98
N ALA A 16 9.41 -2.03 5.19
CA ALA A 16 10.86 -1.88 5.17
C ALA A 16 11.37 -1.47 3.79
N GLN A 17 10.83 -2.06 2.72
CA GLN A 17 11.24 -1.73 1.36
C GLN A 17 10.82 -0.32 0.94
N ILE A 18 9.59 0.08 1.27
CA ILE A 18 9.11 1.45 1.01
C ILE A 18 9.93 2.45 1.81
N ALA A 19 10.12 2.24 3.12
CA ALA A 19 10.89 3.15 3.97
C ALA A 19 12.34 3.32 3.49
N ARG A 20 12.95 2.26 2.95
CA ARG A 20 14.29 2.31 2.38
C ARG A 20 14.36 3.12 1.08
N LYS A 21 13.38 2.99 0.19
CA LYS A 21 13.39 3.64 -1.14
C LYS A 21 12.80 5.05 -1.10
N TYR A 22 11.82 5.28 -0.24
CA TYR A 22 11.00 6.48 -0.15
C TYR A 22 10.83 6.92 1.31
N PRO A 23 11.89 7.39 1.99
CA PRO A 23 11.85 7.75 3.40
C PRO A 23 10.87 8.89 3.74
N GLN A 24 10.47 9.69 2.75
CA GLN A 24 9.46 10.74 2.89
C GLN A 24 8.02 10.22 2.94
N LEU A 25 7.76 8.98 2.50
CA LEU A 25 6.42 8.41 2.52
C LEU A 25 6.07 7.92 3.91
N VAL A 26 4.92 8.37 4.41
CA VAL A 26 4.43 8.01 5.74
C VAL A 26 3.30 7.00 5.61
N MET A 27 3.51 5.82 6.19
CA MET A 27 2.46 4.80 6.29
C MET A 27 1.53 5.15 7.47
N THR A 28 0.42 5.83 7.21
CA THR A 28 -0.51 6.31 8.26
C THR A 28 -1.24 5.19 8.99
N ARG A 29 -1.71 4.17 8.26
CA ARG A 29 -2.39 2.99 8.80
C ARG A 29 -2.27 1.80 7.87
N ILE A 30 -2.45 0.63 8.45
CA ILE A 30 -2.51 -0.67 7.78
C ILE A 30 -3.88 -1.26 8.08
N VAL A 31 -4.59 -1.71 7.05
CA VAL A 31 -5.94 -2.26 7.17
C VAL A 31 -6.05 -3.57 6.40
N SER A 32 -7.00 -4.43 6.78
CA SER A 32 -7.34 -5.60 5.99
C SER A 32 -8.13 -5.21 4.73
N LEU A 33 -8.23 -6.11 3.76
CA LEU A 33 -9.09 -5.91 2.59
C LEU A 33 -10.55 -5.65 3.01
N ARG A 34 -11.05 -6.42 3.98
CA ARG A 34 -12.42 -6.28 4.50
C ARG A 34 -12.66 -4.89 5.10
N ASP A 35 -11.73 -4.39 5.91
CA ASP A 35 -11.85 -3.07 6.52
C ASP A 35 -11.80 -1.98 5.44
N TYR A 36 -10.90 -2.13 4.46
CA TYR A 36 -10.83 -1.22 3.31
C TYR A 36 -12.15 -1.13 2.57
N GLU A 37 -12.81 -2.26 2.28
CA GLU A 37 -14.11 -2.29 1.58
C GLU A 37 -15.20 -1.56 2.37
N MET A 38 -15.15 -1.59 3.71
CA MET A 38 -16.10 -0.88 4.58
C MET A 38 -15.84 0.63 4.69
N LEU A 39 -14.66 1.12 4.32
CA LEU A 39 -14.36 2.56 4.39
C LEU A 39 -15.22 3.37 3.43
N ALA A 40 -15.98 4.34 3.94
CA ALA A 40 -16.73 5.27 3.10
C ALA A 40 -15.80 6.32 2.44
N HIS A 41 -14.68 6.64 3.08
CA HIS A 41 -13.73 7.66 2.63
C HIS A 41 -12.29 7.27 2.94
N ILE A 42 -11.36 7.83 2.16
CA ILE A 42 -9.92 7.66 2.33
C ILE A 42 -9.31 9.06 2.41
N ASP A 43 -8.75 9.40 3.56
CA ASP A 43 -8.09 10.69 3.79
C ASP A 43 -6.68 10.73 3.18
N GLU A 44 -6.03 9.57 3.09
CA GLU A 44 -4.68 9.42 2.57
C GLU A 44 -4.54 9.87 1.11
N ASP A 45 -3.32 10.28 0.74
CA ASP A 45 -3.02 10.72 -0.63
C ASP A 45 -3.16 9.59 -1.65
N PHE A 46 -2.79 8.37 -1.26
CA PHE A 46 -2.91 7.16 -2.07
C PHE A 46 -2.93 5.89 -1.21
N VAL A 47 -3.23 4.77 -1.86
CA VAL A 47 -3.34 3.44 -1.27
C VAL A 47 -2.31 2.51 -1.90
N ILE A 48 -1.59 1.77 -1.07
CA ILE A 48 -0.75 0.64 -1.49
C ILE A 48 -1.48 -0.63 -1.10
N SER A 49 -1.50 -1.63 -1.97
CA SER A 49 -2.19 -2.89 -1.72
C SER A 49 -1.35 -4.09 -2.17
N ASN A 50 -1.39 -5.18 -1.40
CA ASN A 50 -0.82 -6.46 -1.83
C ASN A 50 -1.78 -7.29 -2.70
N ALA A 51 -3.03 -6.84 -2.86
CA ALA A 51 -4.07 -7.45 -3.65
C ALA A 51 -4.77 -6.43 -4.55
N ARG A 52 -5.46 -6.87 -5.60
CA ARG A 52 -6.26 -5.97 -6.44
C ARG A 52 -7.48 -5.49 -5.65
N ILE A 53 -7.66 -4.17 -5.57
CA ILE A 53 -8.77 -3.51 -4.86
C ILE A 53 -9.42 -2.45 -5.74
N GLY A 54 -10.68 -2.13 -5.46
CA GLY A 54 -11.38 -1.02 -6.12
C GLY A 54 -10.88 0.34 -5.65
N GLU A 55 -10.80 1.31 -6.55
CA GLU A 55 -10.44 2.68 -6.22
C GLU A 55 -11.61 3.40 -5.53
N LYS A 56 -11.30 4.21 -4.51
CA LYS A 56 -12.28 5.05 -3.78
C LYS A 56 -11.88 6.52 -3.85
N ASN A 57 -11.79 7.06 -5.08
CA ASN A 57 -11.34 8.43 -5.39
C ASN A 57 -9.90 8.75 -5.00
N LYS A 58 -9.07 7.72 -4.75
CA LYS A 58 -7.66 7.86 -4.45
C LYS A 58 -6.87 6.87 -5.31
N PRO A 59 -5.66 7.23 -5.80
CA PRO A 59 -4.81 6.32 -6.55
C PRO A 59 -4.52 5.05 -5.76
N VAL A 60 -4.57 3.92 -6.44
CA VAL A 60 -4.24 2.61 -5.87
C VAL A 60 -3.03 2.02 -6.59
N VAL A 61 -2.02 1.65 -5.80
CA VAL A 61 -0.85 0.91 -6.27
C VAL A 61 -0.96 -0.52 -5.78
N VAL A 62 -1.05 -1.45 -6.72
CA VAL A 62 -0.96 -2.88 -6.40
C VAL A 62 0.49 -3.31 -6.53
N MET A 63 1.04 -3.88 -5.46
CA MET A 63 2.40 -4.41 -5.43
C MET A 63 2.43 -5.83 -4.91
N SER A 64 3.44 -6.60 -5.33
CA SER A 64 3.72 -7.91 -4.73
C SER A 64 4.11 -7.74 -3.25
N PRO A 65 3.91 -8.74 -2.38
CA PRO A 65 4.57 -8.84 -1.06
C PRO A 65 6.09 -8.63 -1.10
N PHE A 66 6.69 -8.99 -2.23
CA PHE A 66 8.09 -8.77 -2.55
C PHE A 66 8.14 -7.99 -3.87
N PRO A 67 7.91 -6.67 -3.84
CA PRO A 67 7.94 -5.85 -5.04
C PRO A 67 9.33 -5.87 -5.67
N THR A 68 9.35 -5.90 -6.99
CA THR A 68 10.58 -5.67 -7.77
C THR A 68 10.95 -4.19 -7.75
N ASP A 69 12.20 -3.85 -8.05
CA ASP A 69 12.63 -2.45 -8.17
C ASP A 69 11.77 -1.67 -9.17
N TYR A 70 11.34 -2.31 -10.26
CA TYR A 70 10.42 -1.72 -11.24
C TYR A 70 9.06 -1.33 -10.63
N GLN A 71 8.49 -2.19 -9.76
CA GLN A 71 7.22 -1.88 -9.07
C GLN A 71 7.40 -0.75 -8.06
N LEU A 72 8.54 -0.71 -7.37
CA LEU A 72 8.88 0.41 -6.49
C LEU A 72 9.01 1.70 -7.30
N GLU A 73 9.67 1.69 -8.46
CA GLU A 73 9.80 2.87 -9.32
C GLU A 73 8.46 3.41 -9.83
N GLN A 74 7.48 2.54 -10.12
CA GLN A 74 6.14 3.02 -10.49
C GLN A 74 5.45 3.78 -9.36
N LEU A 75 5.73 3.43 -8.10
CA LEU A 75 5.21 4.14 -6.94
C LEU A 75 5.77 5.58 -6.86
N GLY A 76 6.98 5.82 -7.35
CA GLY A 76 7.58 7.17 -7.42
C GLY A 76 7.04 8.06 -8.53
N LYS A 77 6.15 7.57 -9.40
CA LYS A 77 5.55 8.35 -10.50
C LYS A 77 4.16 8.92 -10.17
N LEU A 78 3.66 8.64 -8.97
CA LEU A 78 2.37 9.11 -8.48
C LEU A 78 2.45 10.53 -7.93
#